data_AF-A0A7L4K2F4-F1
#
_entry.id   AF-A0A7L4K2F4-F1
#
_cell.length_a   1.000
_cell.length_b   1.000
_cell.length_c   1.000
_cell.angle_alpha   90.00
_cell.angle_beta   90.00
_cell.angle_gamma   90.00
#
_symmetry.space_group_name_H-M   'P 1'
#
loop_
_entity.id
_entity.type
_entity.pdbx_description
1 polymer ?
#
loop_
_entity_poly.entity_id
_entity_poly.type
_entity_poly.pdbx_seq_one_letter_code
_entity_poly.pdbx_strand_id
1 'polypeptide(L)'
;GQGSFVAAFASSNLGDVSPNTKGPFCSNTGDSCDNPHSTCPLGGAKMCVAMGPGNDMFDSTRIIGENIYLKARELYENASQEVTGPLSSAHQWVNMSDVSVELNATHTVKTCKPALGHSFAAGTIDGVGAFNFTQGSSVEGDPFWDGIRDQLLGEPSNETQTCHKPKPILFSTGEMTWPHPWHPDIVDVQIVAIGSLAIVAVPGEFTTMSGRRLREAVKREFDSHGKPQMDVVIAGLCNVYTHYITTYEEYQVQRYEAASTIYGPHTLSAYIQLYRGLARAIATNTVQDLPLGPEPPVFNITNLTLVPSITVDRAPVNKAFGDVLQDVRQQYLVGEVVGVKFVGANPRNSAENATEHNFLTVERYANTSDRWHVVQNDASWDTRFYWKKGWLGQSTVTIEWHIPNGTELGLYRIQYFGHYRKRLSSSHTVSVPFEGKSSAFEITNL
;
A
#
# COMPACT_ATOMS: atom_id res chain seq x y z
N GLY A 1 -6.31 10.44 -14.05
CA GLY A 1 -5.50 11.47 -14.74
C GLY A 1 -5.76 11.41 -16.23
N GLN A 2 -5.60 12.52 -16.93
CA GLN A 2 -5.69 12.58 -18.40
C GLN A 2 -4.38 13.18 -18.94
N GLY A 3 -4.07 12.94 -20.21
CA GLY A 3 -2.86 13.43 -20.86
C GLY A 3 -1.95 12.31 -21.38
N SER A 4 -1.01 12.68 -22.25
CA SER A 4 -0.09 11.73 -22.89
C SER A 4 1.13 11.39 -22.01
N PHE A 5 1.48 12.26 -21.06
CA PHE A 5 2.60 12.06 -20.16
C PHE A 5 2.21 11.16 -18.98
N VAL A 6 3.03 10.15 -18.71
CA VAL A 6 2.85 9.22 -17.59
C VAL A 6 4.09 9.29 -16.71
N ALA A 7 3.91 9.71 -15.45
CA ALA A 7 4.94 9.64 -14.42
C ALA A 7 4.51 8.67 -13.34
N ALA A 8 5.37 7.69 -13.05
CA ALA A 8 5.15 6.69 -12.00
C ALA A 8 6.28 6.78 -10.97
N PHE A 9 5.91 6.84 -9.69
CA PHE A 9 6.83 6.68 -8.57
C PHE A 9 6.76 5.23 -8.11
N ALA A 10 7.82 4.47 -8.34
CA ALA A 10 7.89 3.05 -7.99
C ALA A 10 8.36 2.86 -6.53
N SER A 11 7.79 1.87 -5.85
CA SER A 11 8.26 1.37 -4.56
C SER A 11 9.68 0.79 -4.69
N SER A 12 10.46 0.89 -3.60
CA SER A 12 11.80 0.31 -3.52
C SER A 12 11.97 -0.46 -2.20
N ASN A 13 13.14 -0.40 -1.56
CA ASN A 13 13.38 -0.98 -0.23
C ASN A 13 12.86 -0.07 0.91
N LEU A 14 11.54 0.00 1.05
CA LEU A 14 10.84 0.94 1.94
C LEU A 14 10.45 0.36 3.32
N GLY A 15 10.85 -0.87 3.65
CA GLY A 15 10.28 -1.61 4.79
C GLY A 15 10.51 -0.97 6.17
N ASP A 16 11.52 -0.12 6.32
CA ASP A 16 11.85 0.60 7.56
C ASP A 16 11.94 2.13 7.34
N VAL A 17 11.26 2.66 6.32
CA VAL A 17 11.32 4.07 5.92
C VAL A 17 9.95 4.73 6.07
N SER A 18 9.84 5.65 7.03
CA SER A 18 8.61 6.40 7.30
C SER A 18 8.61 7.79 6.64
N PRO A 19 7.47 8.25 6.06
CA PRO A 19 7.30 9.64 5.63
C PRO A 19 6.96 10.60 6.79
N ASN A 20 6.74 10.09 8.01
CA ASN A 20 6.39 10.88 9.18
C ASN A 20 7.64 11.46 9.86
N THR A 21 8.24 12.46 9.20
CA THR A 21 9.59 12.95 9.49
C THR A 21 9.76 13.72 10.80
N LYS A 22 8.70 14.02 11.56
CA LYS A 22 8.86 14.64 12.89
C LYS A 22 9.39 13.63 13.92
N GLY A 23 9.30 12.33 13.64
CA GLY A 23 9.67 11.27 14.57
C GLY A 23 8.52 10.87 15.51
N PRO A 24 8.72 9.81 16.30
CA PRO A 24 7.68 9.23 17.15
C PRO A 24 7.53 9.91 18.51
N PHE A 25 6.30 10.28 18.87
CA PHE A 25 5.95 10.88 20.15
C PHE A 25 4.72 10.23 20.78
N CYS A 26 4.62 10.34 22.10
CA CYS A 26 3.44 9.97 22.86
C CYS A 26 2.32 10.99 22.63
N SER A 27 1.25 10.58 21.95
CA SER A 27 0.12 11.45 21.60
C SER A 27 -0.60 12.10 22.79
N ASN A 28 -0.43 11.59 24.01
CA ASN A 28 -0.99 12.14 25.24
C ASN A 28 -0.06 13.11 25.99
N THR A 29 1.26 12.89 25.99
CA THR A 29 2.21 13.69 26.77
C THR A 29 3.10 14.60 25.92
N GLY A 30 3.29 14.27 24.64
CA GLY A 30 4.24 14.93 23.74
C GLY A 30 5.68 14.47 23.90
N ASP A 31 5.97 13.54 24.83
CA ASP A 31 7.32 13.01 25.03
C ASP A 31 7.76 12.15 23.86
N SER A 32 9.07 12.10 23.59
CA SER A 32 9.60 11.17 22.59
C SER A 32 9.36 9.72 23.01
N CYS A 33 8.88 8.91 22.07
CA CYS A 33 8.80 7.46 22.22
C CYS A 33 9.73 6.72 21.24
N ASP A 34 10.81 7.39 20.85
CA ASP A 34 11.92 6.78 20.11
C ASP A 34 12.72 5.87 21.05
N ASN A 35 12.25 4.63 21.16
CA ASN A 35 12.86 3.59 21.97
C ASN A 35 12.69 2.21 21.29
N PRO A 36 13.45 1.18 21.70
CA PRO A 36 13.43 -0.13 21.05
C PRO A 36 12.06 -0.80 20.96
N HIS A 37 11.11 -0.41 21.81
CA HIS A 37 9.77 -0.98 21.90
C HIS A 37 8.66 -0.12 21.28
N SER A 38 8.97 1.12 20.89
CA SER A 38 8.01 2.12 20.41
C SER A 38 6.79 2.22 21.33
N THR A 39 7.04 2.43 22.62
CA THR A 39 6.00 2.47 23.66
C THR A 39 6.10 3.73 24.51
N CYS A 40 4.96 4.14 25.06
CA CYS A 40 4.82 5.26 25.98
C CYS A 40 4.63 4.78 27.42
N PRO A 41 5.25 5.43 28.43
CA PRO A 41 5.04 5.09 29.84
C PRO A 41 3.57 5.14 30.25
N LEU A 42 2.83 6.14 29.74
CA LEU A 42 1.39 6.27 29.93
C LEU A 42 0.68 5.88 28.63
N GLY A 43 -0.09 4.79 28.71
CA GLY A 43 -0.96 4.34 27.62
C GLY A 43 -0.35 3.33 26.65
N GLY A 44 0.94 3.00 26.77
CA GLY A 44 1.56 1.89 26.03
C GLY A 44 1.82 2.18 24.54
N ALA A 45 1.96 1.12 23.74
CA ALA A 45 2.34 1.21 22.33
C ALA A 45 1.34 1.99 21.47
N LYS A 46 0.04 1.86 21.77
CA LYS A 46 -1.03 2.56 21.03
C LYS A 46 -0.91 4.09 21.04
N MET A 47 -0.14 4.65 21.98
CA MET A 47 0.02 6.10 22.11
C MET A 47 1.25 6.62 21.35
N CYS A 48 2.17 5.74 20.96
CA CYS A 48 3.41 6.10 20.29
C CYS A 48 3.20 6.19 18.78
N VAL A 49 3.16 7.40 18.25
CA VAL A 49 2.87 7.66 16.82
C VAL A 49 3.86 8.65 16.24
N ALA A 50 4.28 8.43 15.00
CA ALA A 50 5.06 9.39 14.24
C ALA A 50 4.13 10.37 13.52
N MET A 51 4.56 11.64 13.43
CA MET A 51 3.79 12.69 12.76
C MET A 51 4.49 13.20 11.50
N GLY A 52 3.69 13.51 10.49
CA GLY A 52 4.16 14.15 9.27
C GLY A 52 4.54 15.62 9.46
N PRO A 53 5.23 16.22 8.48
CA PRO A 53 5.72 17.59 8.57
C PRO A 53 4.60 18.64 8.55
N GLY A 54 3.45 18.34 7.95
CA GLY A 54 2.35 19.29 7.76
C GLY A 54 1.52 19.56 9.01
N ASN A 55 0.51 20.42 8.83
CA ASN A 55 -0.48 20.74 9.87
C ASN A 55 -1.51 19.62 10.07
N ASP A 56 -1.78 18.85 9.02
CA ASP A 56 -2.61 17.66 9.04
C ASP A 56 -2.00 16.57 8.12
N MET A 57 -2.70 15.45 7.97
CA MET A 57 -2.22 14.35 7.12
C MET A 57 -2.27 14.68 5.62
N PHE A 58 -3.17 15.55 5.16
CA PHE A 58 -3.25 15.96 3.76
C PHE A 58 -2.06 16.86 3.42
N ASP A 59 -1.78 17.84 4.27
CA ASP A 59 -0.65 18.75 4.12
C ASP A 59 0.68 17.99 4.23
N SER A 60 0.79 17.05 5.17
CA SER A 60 1.96 16.16 5.26
C SER A 60 2.18 15.35 3.99
N THR A 61 1.10 14.76 3.44
CA THR A 61 1.17 13.97 2.20
C THR A 61 1.61 14.85 1.02
N ARG A 62 1.04 16.06 0.91
CA ARG A 62 1.42 17.03 -0.13
C ARG A 62 2.89 17.43 -0.01
N ILE A 63 3.36 17.81 1.18
CA ILE A 63 4.76 18.23 1.40
C ILE A 63 5.73 17.11 1.02
N ILE A 64 5.50 15.88 1.48
CA ILE A 64 6.37 14.74 1.16
C ILE A 64 6.32 14.42 -0.34
N GLY A 65 5.13 14.36 -0.94
CA GLY A 65 4.97 14.12 -2.37
C GLY A 65 5.62 15.20 -3.24
N GLU A 66 5.48 16.46 -2.88
CA GLU A 66 6.09 17.60 -3.57
C GLU A 66 7.62 17.55 -3.50
N ASN A 67 8.20 17.23 -2.34
CA ASN A 67 9.65 17.05 -2.20
C ASN A 67 10.19 15.95 -3.12
N ILE A 68 9.50 14.81 -3.18
CA ILE A 68 9.87 13.70 -4.06
C ILE A 68 9.72 14.10 -5.54
N TYR A 69 8.62 14.78 -5.89
CA TYR A 69 8.37 15.30 -7.24
C TYR A 69 9.44 16.28 -7.69
N LEU A 70 9.78 17.27 -6.85
CA LEU A 70 10.78 18.27 -7.19
C LEU A 70 12.13 17.64 -7.48
N LYS A 71 12.54 16.63 -6.69
CA LYS A 71 13.78 15.91 -6.94
C LYS A 71 13.72 15.07 -8.21
N ALA A 72 12.59 14.40 -8.47
CA ALA A 72 12.42 13.62 -9.69
C ALA A 72 12.43 14.52 -10.95
N ARG A 73 11.79 15.69 -10.90
CA ARG A 73 11.83 16.68 -11.98
C ARG A 73 13.26 17.19 -12.21
N GLU A 74 13.98 17.54 -11.15
CA GLU A 74 15.39 17.95 -11.23
C GLU A 74 16.25 16.87 -11.91
N LEU A 75 16.07 15.60 -11.54
CA LEU A 75 16.81 14.48 -12.16
C LEU A 75 16.40 14.24 -13.61
N TYR A 76 15.11 14.38 -13.94
CA TYR A 76 14.59 14.24 -15.29
C TYR A 76 15.14 15.32 -16.23
N GLU A 77 15.14 16.58 -15.80
CA GLU A 77 15.64 17.72 -16.59
C GLU A 77 17.16 17.67 -16.81
N ASN A 78 17.91 17.07 -15.87
CA ASN A 78 19.37 16.96 -15.94
C ASN A 78 19.87 15.60 -16.47
N ALA A 79 18.98 14.67 -16.82
CA ALA A 79 19.36 13.35 -17.31
C ALA A 79 20.14 13.48 -18.63
N SER A 80 21.36 12.94 -18.64
CA SER A 80 22.28 13.00 -19.79
C SER A 80 22.83 11.64 -20.22
N GLN A 81 22.73 10.63 -19.35
CA GLN A 81 23.19 9.28 -19.65
C GLN A 81 22.08 8.49 -20.34
N GLU A 82 22.31 8.13 -21.60
CA GLU A 82 21.42 7.26 -22.36
C GLU A 82 21.56 5.79 -21.89
N VAL A 83 20.42 5.12 -21.65
CA VAL A 83 20.39 3.68 -21.36
C VAL A 83 20.39 2.92 -22.68
N THR A 84 21.45 2.16 -22.93
CA THR A 84 21.63 1.38 -24.17
C THR A 84 21.95 -0.08 -23.86
N GLY A 85 21.67 -0.97 -24.81
CA GLY A 85 21.94 -2.40 -24.71
C GLY A 85 20.68 -3.27 -24.85
N PRO A 86 20.81 -4.60 -24.74
CA PRO A 86 19.72 -5.53 -24.98
C PRO A 86 18.70 -5.52 -23.84
N LEU A 87 17.49 -5.98 -24.15
CA LEU A 87 16.49 -6.35 -23.16
C LEU A 87 16.69 -7.81 -22.77
N SER A 88 16.61 -8.11 -21.47
CA SER A 88 16.65 -9.48 -20.96
C SER A 88 15.84 -9.61 -19.68
N SER A 89 15.38 -10.81 -19.38
CA SER A 89 14.62 -11.09 -18.17
C SER A 89 14.87 -12.52 -17.71
N ALA A 90 14.86 -12.74 -16.41
CA ALA A 90 14.84 -14.07 -15.81
C ALA A 90 13.80 -14.10 -14.70
N HIS A 91 13.05 -15.20 -14.63
CA HIS A 91 11.98 -15.43 -13.65
C HIS A 91 12.06 -16.88 -13.17
N GLN A 92 11.67 -17.10 -11.92
CA GLN A 92 11.52 -18.42 -11.36
C GLN A 92 10.46 -18.41 -10.25
N TRP A 93 9.68 -19.47 -10.15
CA TRP A 93 8.89 -19.75 -8.96
C TRP A 93 9.72 -20.51 -7.93
N VAL A 94 9.64 -20.08 -6.67
CA VAL A 94 10.45 -20.66 -5.60
C VAL A 94 9.55 -21.04 -4.45
N ASN A 95 9.68 -22.28 -3.97
CA ASN A 95 9.12 -22.67 -2.69
C ASN A 95 9.97 -22.05 -1.56
N MET A 96 9.58 -20.85 -1.11
CA MET A 96 10.31 -20.11 -0.07
C MET A 96 10.24 -20.78 1.30
N SER A 97 9.35 -21.75 1.49
CA SER A 97 9.28 -22.55 2.71
C SER A 97 10.36 -23.65 2.80
N ASP A 98 11.14 -23.87 1.73
CA ASP A 98 12.13 -24.95 1.66
C ASP A 98 13.39 -24.59 0.83
N VAL A 99 13.94 -23.39 1.03
CA VAL A 99 15.17 -22.96 0.37
C VAL A 99 16.37 -23.31 1.25
N SER A 100 17.29 -24.12 0.72
CA SER A 100 18.62 -24.32 1.30
C SER A 100 19.51 -23.13 0.98
N VAL A 101 20.09 -22.51 2.01
CA VAL A 101 20.90 -21.29 1.92
C VAL A 101 22.32 -21.59 2.37
N GLU A 102 23.28 -21.37 1.48
CA GLU A 102 24.70 -21.53 1.80
C GLU A 102 25.25 -20.24 2.44
N LEU A 103 25.49 -20.25 3.76
CA LEU A 103 26.09 -19.10 4.45
C LEU A 103 27.60 -19.06 4.26
N ASN A 104 28.23 -20.23 4.20
CA ASN A 104 29.63 -20.41 3.81
C ASN A 104 29.84 -21.85 3.31
N ALA A 105 31.06 -22.18 2.88
CA ALA A 105 31.41 -23.48 2.28
C ALA A 105 31.12 -24.70 3.17
N THR A 106 30.91 -24.51 4.48
CA THR A 106 30.70 -25.59 5.45
C THR A 106 29.37 -25.50 6.20
N HIS A 107 28.60 -24.44 5.99
CA HIS A 107 27.42 -24.15 6.78
C HIS A 107 26.25 -23.75 5.90
N THR A 108 25.29 -24.66 5.83
CA THR A 108 24.01 -24.50 5.13
C THR A 108 22.90 -24.38 6.15
N VAL A 109 22.01 -23.42 5.93
CA VAL A 109 20.79 -23.21 6.71
C VAL A 109 19.58 -23.36 5.79
N LYS A 110 18.38 -23.31 6.36
CA LYS A 110 17.13 -23.46 5.59
C LYS A 110 16.16 -22.33 5.95
N THR A 111 15.36 -21.91 4.99
CA THR A 111 14.18 -21.08 5.28
C THR A 111 13.10 -21.89 5.98
N CYS A 112 12.10 -21.18 6.51
CA CYS A 112 11.02 -21.77 7.31
C CYS A 112 9.68 -21.67 6.58
N LYS A 113 8.73 -22.53 6.98
CA LYS A 113 7.31 -22.30 6.68
C LYS A 113 6.88 -20.91 7.18
N PRO A 114 5.97 -20.20 6.48
CA PRO A 114 5.69 -18.81 6.82
C PRO A 114 5.07 -18.67 8.22
N ALA A 115 5.63 -17.78 9.04
CA ALA A 115 5.06 -17.45 10.35
C ALA A 115 5.26 -15.97 10.74
N LEU A 116 4.25 -15.39 11.39
CA LEU A 116 4.25 -14.04 11.94
C LEU A 116 4.57 -14.07 13.43
N GLY A 117 5.42 -13.15 13.90
CA GLY A 117 5.79 -13.02 15.30
C GLY A 117 4.83 -12.13 16.10
N HIS A 118 4.94 -12.11 17.43
CA HIS A 118 4.11 -11.27 18.30
C HIS A 118 4.14 -9.78 17.91
N SER A 119 5.30 -9.23 17.61
CA SER A 119 5.43 -7.82 17.24
C SER A 119 4.79 -7.45 15.89
N PHE A 120 4.32 -8.43 15.09
CA PHE A 120 3.42 -8.13 13.97
C PHE A 120 2.12 -7.45 14.45
N ALA A 121 1.56 -7.93 15.56
CA ALA A 121 0.32 -7.35 16.12
C ALA A 121 0.53 -5.96 16.77
N ALA A 122 1.79 -5.54 16.98
CA ALA A 122 2.11 -4.22 17.52
C ALA A 122 1.96 -3.09 16.50
N GLY A 123 1.95 -3.40 15.20
CA GLY A 123 2.05 -2.38 14.14
C GLY A 123 3.32 -1.55 14.24
N THR A 124 3.30 -0.36 13.63
CA THR A 124 4.43 0.58 13.63
C THR A 124 4.04 1.94 14.20
N ILE A 125 5.01 2.84 14.28
CA ILE A 125 4.76 4.25 14.63
C ILE A 125 3.92 4.98 13.56
N ASP A 126 3.82 4.44 12.34
CA ASP A 126 2.99 4.98 11.25
C ASP A 126 1.55 4.44 11.28
N GLY A 127 1.32 3.40 12.07
CA GLY A 127 0.03 2.72 12.18
C GLY A 127 0.12 1.69 13.29
N VAL A 128 -0.27 2.11 14.50
CA VAL A 128 -0.18 1.26 15.70
C VAL A 128 -1.16 0.09 15.59
N GLY A 129 -0.71 -1.07 16.06
CA GLY A 129 -1.52 -2.27 16.13
C GLY A 129 -2.56 -2.23 17.24
N ALA A 130 -3.35 -3.30 17.32
CA ALA A 130 -4.38 -3.46 18.31
C ALA A 130 -3.87 -4.19 19.57
N PHE A 131 -4.66 -4.20 20.63
CA PHE A 131 -4.44 -5.02 21.83
C PHE A 131 -3.12 -4.80 22.59
N ASN A 132 -2.46 -3.65 22.38
CA ASN A 132 -1.31 -3.18 23.15
C ASN A 132 -0.06 -4.08 23.08
N PHE A 133 0.10 -4.85 21.99
CA PHE A 133 1.37 -5.50 21.66
C PHE A 133 2.48 -4.46 21.51
N THR A 134 3.70 -4.83 21.87
CA THR A 134 4.89 -3.97 21.72
C THR A 134 5.85 -4.54 20.69
N GLN A 135 6.67 -3.67 20.11
CA GLN A 135 7.75 -4.10 19.23
C GLN A 135 8.95 -4.60 20.03
N GLY A 136 9.79 -5.43 19.43
CA GLY A 136 11.06 -5.83 20.02
C GLY A 136 10.94 -6.94 21.08
N SER A 137 9.82 -7.67 21.12
CA SER A 137 9.63 -8.79 22.04
C SER A 137 10.37 -10.01 21.47
N SER A 138 11.65 -10.15 21.80
CA SER A 138 12.54 -11.15 21.19
C SER A 138 12.72 -12.45 21.98
N VAL A 139 12.05 -12.64 23.12
CA VAL A 139 12.35 -13.77 24.04
C VAL A 139 11.12 -14.48 24.61
N GLU A 140 10.02 -13.78 24.88
CA GLU A 140 8.83 -14.37 25.51
C GLU A 140 7.59 -14.04 24.67
N GLY A 141 6.90 -15.08 24.20
CA GLY A 141 5.50 -14.96 23.80
C GLY A 141 4.65 -14.63 25.02
N ASP A 142 3.48 -14.04 24.81
CA ASP A 142 2.54 -13.83 25.91
C ASP A 142 1.74 -15.12 26.11
N PRO A 143 1.84 -15.81 27.28
CA PRO A 143 1.13 -17.06 27.52
C PRO A 143 -0.39 -16.96 27.31
N PHE A 144 -0.97 -15.76 27.48
CA PHE A 144 -2.38 -15.52 27.19
C PHE A 144 -2.67 -15.61 25.68
N TRP A 145 -1.86 -14.95 24.85
CA TRP A 145 -2.03 -14.95 23.40
C TRP A 145 -1.62 -16.28 22.78
N ASP A 146 -0.59 -16.93 23.31
CA ASP A 146 -0.22 -18.29 22.93
C ASP A 146 -1.39 -19.25 23.19
N GLY A 147 -2.03 -19.18 24.36
CA GLY A 147 -3.22 -20.00 24.66
C GLY A 147 -4.41 -19.75 23.74
N ILE A 148 -4.69 -18.48 23.38
CA ILE A 148 -5.76 -18.14 22.44
C ILE A 148 -5.43 -18.66 21.03
N ARG A 149 -4.19 -18.47 20.57
CA ARG A 149 -3.72 -18.99 19.28
C ARG A 149 -3.89 -20.50 19.24
N ASP A 150 -3.39 -21.23 20.24
CA ASP A 150 -3.39 -22.69 20.26
C ASP A 150 -4.82 -23.24 20.26
N GLN A 151 -5.73 -22.59 21.00
CA GLN A 151 -7.12 -22.97 21.08
C GLN A 151 -7.90 -22.71 19.78
N LEU A 152 -7.57 -21.65 19.04
CA LEU A 152 -8.35 -21.23 17.86
C LEU A 152 -7.74 -21.67 16.52
N LEU A 153 -6.42 -21.74 16.44
CA LEU A 153 -5.66 -21.86 15.19
C LEU A 153 -4.68 -23.05 15.18
N GLY A 154 -4.42 -23.66 16.34
CA GLY A 154 -3.48 -24.76 16.52
C GLY A 154 -2.08 -24.31 16.95
N GLU A 155 -1.38 -25.19 17.67
CA GLU A 155 -0.03 -24.94 18.18
C GLU A 155 1.02 -25.04 17.05
N PRO A 156 1.96 -24.08 16.92
CA PRO A 156 3.05 -24.16 15.95
C PRO A 156 3.93 -25.40 16.21
N SER A 157 4.31 -26.12 15.15
CA SER A 157 5.17 -27.30 15.33
C SER A 157 6.54 -26.95 15.92
N ASN A 158 7.17 -27.89 16.63
CA ASN A 158 8.52 -27.73 17.19
C ASN A 158 9.57 -27.39 16.11
N GLU A 159 9.39 -27.90 14.90
CA GLU A 159 10.25 -27.59 13.75
C GLU A 159 10.11 -26.11 13.36
N THR A 160 8.89 -25.62 13.19
CA THR A 160 8.60 -24.22 12.86
C THR A 160 9.09 -23.28 13.96
N GLN A 161 8.83 -23.60 15.23
CA GLN A 161 9.33 -22.82 16.37
C GLN A 161 10.87 -22.75 16.37
N THR A 162 11.55 -23.87 16.14
CA THR A 162 13.03 -23.92 16.13
C THR A 162 13.61 -23.14 14.95
N CYS A 163 13.01 -23.28 13.76
CA CYS A 163 13.46 -22.58 12.55
C CYS A 163 13.33 -21.06 12.69
N HIS A 164 12.28 -20.59 13.38
CA HIS A 164 11.98 -19.17 13.50
C HIS A 164 12.75 -18.42 14.58
N LYS A 165 13.46 -19.11 15.50
CA LYS A 165 14.15 -18.44 16.60
C LYS A 165 15.02 -17.27 16.13
N PRO A 166 15.01 -16.12 16.84
CA PRO A 166 14.36 -15.88 18.14
C PRO A 166 12.90 -15.43 18.07
N LYS A 167 12.23 -15.45 16.91
CA LYS A 167 10.84 -14.97 16.77
C LYS A 167 9.86 -15.77 17.64
N PRO A 168 9.10 -15.14 18.56
CA PRO A 168 7.96 -15.77 19.22
C PRO A 168 6.76 -15.77 18.27
N ILE A 169 6.40 -16.93 17.73
CA ILE A 169 5.36 -17.08 16.71
C ILE A 169 3.99 -16.72 17.29
N LEU A 170 3.28 -15.77 16.66
CA LEU A 170 1.88 -15.47 16.93
C LEU A 170 0.95 -16.22 15.97
N PHE A 171 1.33 -16.33 14.70
CA PHE A 171 0.56 -17.09 13.69
C PHE A 171 1.48 -17.99 12.87
N SER A 172 1.28 -19.31 12.96
CA SER A 172 1.99 -20.32 12.16
C SER A 172 1.32 -20.48 10.78
N THR A 173 1.32 -19.41 9.98
CA THR A 173 0.52 -19.32 8.75
C THR A 173 0.80 -20.42 7.71
N GLY A 174 2.01 -20.98 7.69
CA GLY A 174 2.38 -22.12 6.82
C GLY A 174 1.85 -23.48 7.29
N GLU A 175 1.24 -23.53 8.47
CA GLU A 175 0.54 -24.69 9.01
C GLU A 175 -0.99 -24.47 9.02
N MET A 176 -1.44 -23.29 8.56
CA MET A 176 -2.85 -22.87 8.51
C MET A 176 -3.36 -22.91 7.08
N THR A 177 -4.10 -23.97 6.72
CA THR A 177 -4.52 -24.25 5.33
C THR A 177 -6.03 -24.15 5.09
N TRP A 178 -6.81 -23.85 6.13
CA TRP A 178 -8.26 -23.71 6.02
C TRP A 178 -8.71 -22.24 6.12
N PRO A 179 -9.63 -21.77 5.26
CA PRO A 179 -10.22 -22.47 4.10
C PRO A 179 -9.24 -22.61 2.91
N HIS A 180 -8.18 -21.81 2.91
CA HIS A 180 -7.04 -21.86 1.98
C HIS A 180 -5.74 -21.60 2.76
N PRO A 181 -4.55 -21.92 2.22
CA PRO A 181 -3.27 -21.49 2.80
C PRO A 181 -3.26 -19.98 3.11
N TRP A 182 -2.88 -19.62 4.34
CA TRP A 182 -2.94 -18.24 4.81
C TRP A 182 -1.80 -17.37 4.27
N HIS A 183 -0.65 -17.98 3.98
CA HIS A 183 0.47 -17.33 3.31
C HIS A 183 0.99 -18.17 2.15
N PRO A 184 1.60 -17.53 1.12
CA PRO A 184 2.14 -18.24 -0.03
C PRO A 184 3.40 -19.03 0.36
N ASP A 185 3.50 -20.27 -0.09
CA ASP A 185 4.76 -21.02 -0.12
C ASP A 185 5.54 -20.71 -1.40
N ILE A 186 4.82 -20.57 -2.52
CA ILE A 186 5.38 -20.33 -3.84
C ILE A 186 5.45 -18.84 -4.12
N VAL A 187 6.66 -18.35 -4.43
CA VAL A 187 6.97 -16.93 -4.56
C VAL A 187 7.70 -16.66 -5.86
N ASP A 188 7.36 -15.56 -6.52
CA ASP A 188 8.06 -15.07 -7.72
C ASP A 188 9.38 -14.38 -7.35
N VAL A 189 10.46 -14.76 -8.04
CA VAL A 189 11.68 -13.96 -8.11
C VAL A 189 11.94 -13.59 -9.57
N GLN A 190 12.22 -12.31 -9.83
CA GLN A 190 12.39 -11.82 -11.20
C GLN A 190 13.39 -10.67 -11.30
N ILE A 191 14.21 -10.70 -12.35
CA ILE A 191 15.02 -9.57 -12.79
C ILE A 191 14.64 -9.23 -14.22
N VAL A 192 14.40 -7.95 -14.49
CA VAL A 192 14.31 -7.39 -15.85
C VAL A 192 15.47 -6.44 -16.05
N ALA A 193 16.26 -6.65 -17.11
CA ALA A 193 17.36 -5.78 -17.47
C ALA A 193 17.06 -5.05 -18.79
N ILE A 194 17.22 -3.73 -18.75
CA ILE A 194 17.05 -2.80 -19.86
C ILE A 194 18.42 -2.17 -20.10
N GLY A 195 19.19 -2.75 -21.02
CA GLY A 195 20.57 -2.30 -21.24
C GLY A 195 21.42 -2.42 -19.98
N SER A 196 21.89 -1.29 -19.46
CA SER A 196 22.68 -1.20 -18.23
C SER A 196 21.86 -1.09 -16.93
N LEU A 197 20.53 -1.04 -17.00
CA LEU A 197 19.65 -0.98 -15.83
C LEU A 197 19.11 -2.38 -15.49
N ALA A 198 19.26 -2.84 -14.25
CA ALA A 198 18.64 -4.05 -13.74
C ALA A 198 17.58 -3.71 -12.68
N ILE A 199 16.33 -4.08 -12.96
CA ILE A 199 15.19 -3.94 -12.05
C ILE A 199 14.96 -5.28 -11.36
N VAL A 200 15.17 -5.31 -10.05
CA VAL A 200 14.99 -6.50 -9.21
C VAL A 200 13.62 -6.43 -8.54
N ALA A 201 12.69 -7.27 -8.99
CA ALA A 201 11.30 -7.25 -8.56
C ALA A 201 11.11 -8.10 -7.30
N VAL A 202 11.13 -7.47 -6.12
CA VAL A 202 11.07 -8.18 -4.84
C VAL A 202 9.64 -8.34 -4.32
N PRO A 203 9.25 -9.54 -3.85
CA PRO A 203 7.87 -9.90 -3.49
C PRO A 203 7.48 -9.46 -2.08
N GLY A 204 7.84 -8.23 -1.69
CA GLY A 204 7.57 -7.71 -0.35
C GLY A 204 8.30 -6.42 -0.04
N GLU A 205 8.48 -6.17 1.25
CA GLU A 205 9.01 -4.92 1.80
C GLU A 205 10.42 -5.15 2.36
N PHE A 206 11.44 -4.93 1.53
CA PHE A 206 12.83 -4.97 1.98
C PHE A 206 13.13 -3.77 2.87
N THR A 207 13.76 -4.00 4.03
CA THR A 207 14.37 -2.93 4.82
C THR A 207 15.51 -2.26 4.04
N THR A 208 15.95 -1.11 4.55
CA THR A 208 17.02 -0.30 3.99
C THR A 208 18.27 -1.13 3.76
N MET A 209 18.72 -1.89 4.76
CA MET A 209 19.94 -2.68 4.63
C MET A 209 19.73 -3.95 3.80
N SER A 210 18.56 -4.59 3.89
CA SER A 210 18.21 -5.71 3.00
C SER A 210 18.32 -5.30 1.53
N GLY A 211 17.74 -4.16 1.15
CA GLY A 211 17.80 -3.65 -0.21
C GLY A 211 19.22 -3.27 -0.65
N ARG A 212 20.04 -2.71 0.24
CA ARG A 212 21.46 -2.41 -0.04
C ARG A 212 22.25 -3.69 -0.33
N ARG A 213 22.16 -4.69 0.57
CA ARG A 213 22.87 -5.98 0.44
C ARG A 213 22.48 -6.70 -0.85
N LEU A 214 21.19 -6.73 -1.19
CA LEU A 214 20.71 -7.36 -2.42
C LEU A 214 21.24 -6.64 -3.67
N ARG A 215 21.13 -5.30 -3.74
CA ARG A 215 21.64 -4.53 -4.89
C ARG A 215 23.12 -4.75 -5.12
N GLU A 216 23.93 -4.70 -4.07
CA GLU A 216 25.36 -4.93 -4.17
C GLU A 216 25.69 -6.36 -4.61
N ALA A 217 24.98 -7.35 -4.09
CA ALA A 217 25.21 -8.75 -4.44
C ALA A 217 24.88 -9.04 -5.92
N VAL A 218 23.75 -8.53 -6.41
CA VAL A 218 23.34 -8.65 -7.81
C VAL A 218 24.29 -7.90 -8.73
N LYS A 219 24.70 -6.68 -8.35
CA LYS A 219 25.68 -5.89 -9.11
C LYS A 219 27.01 -6.64 -9.27
N ARG A 220 27.55 -7.17 -8.16
CA ARG A 220 28.80 -7.96 -8.18
C ARG A 220 28.68 -9.22 -9.04
N GLU A 221 27.51 -9.85 -9.06
CA GLU A 221 27.27 -11.03 -9.90
C GLU A 221 27.33 -10.68 -11.40
N PHE A 222 26.70 -9.57 -11.81
CA PHE A 222 26.82 -9.06 -13.17
C PHE A 222 28.27 -8.69 -13.53
N ASP A 223 28.97 -7.99 -12.62
CA ASP A 223 30.37 -7.60 -12.81
C ASP A 223 31.26 -8.85 -13.01
N SER A 224 31.08 -9.90 -12.21
CA SER A 224 31.87 -11.15 -12.32
C SER A 224 31.63 -11.94 -13.60
N HIS A 225 30.52 -11.68 -14.29
CA HIS A 225 30.11 -12.38 -15.51
C HIS A 225 30.11 -11.47 -16.74
N GLY A 226 30.97 -10.45 -16.76
CA GLY A 226 31.25 -9.66 -17.97
C GLY A 226 30.18 -8.62 -18.33
N LYS A 227 29.29 -8.28 -17.40
CA LYS A 227 28.35 -7.16 -17.51
C LYS A 227 28.67 -6.09 -16.45
N PRO A 228 29.84 -5.42 -16.53
CA PRO A 228 30.21 -4.44 -15.53
C PRO A 228 29.29 -3.21 -15.58
N GLN A 229 29.22 -2.48 -14.47
CA GLN A 229 28.53 -1.18 -14.38
C GLN A 229 26.99 -1.24 -14.52
N MET A 230 26.37 -2.36 -14.14
CA MET A 230 24.92 -2.41 -14.03
C MET A 230 24.43 -1.48 -12.89
N ASP A 231 23.43 -0.67 -13.20
CA ASP A 231 22.66 0.08 -12.22
C ASP A 231 21.53 -0.81 -11.72
N VAL A 232 21.64 -1.27 -10.47
CA VAL A 232 20.68 -2.21 -9.88
C VAL A 232 19.71 -1.46 -8.98
N VAL A 233 18.42 -1.53 -9.29
CA VAL A 233 17.33 -0.93 -8.53
C VAL A 233 16.41 -2.01 -7.96
N ILE A 234 15.89 -1.78 -6.76
CA ILE A 234 14.84 -2.62 -6.15
C ILE A 234 13.49 -2.05 -6.54
N ALA A 235 12.61 -2.90 -7.07
CA ALA A 235 11.18 -2.64 -7.19
C ALA A 235 10.47 -3.47 -6.11
N GLY A 236 9.93 -2.80 -5.09
CA GLY A 236 9.26 -3.45 -3.95
C GLY A 236 7.81 -3.85 -4.26
N LEU A 237 7.23 -4.74 -3.45
CA LEU A 237 5.83 -5.16 -3.56
C LEU A 237 5.44 -5.73 -4.95
N CYS A 238 6.34 -6.47 -5.59
CA CYS A 238 6.11 -7.02 -6.92
C CYS A 238 5.49 -8.42 -6.89
N ASN A 239 4.59 -8.71 -7.84
CA ASN A 239 4.01 -10.02 -8.15
C ASN A 239 3.14 -10.64 -7.04
N VAL A 240 3.73 -11.00 -5.90
CA VAL A 240 3.08 -11.59 -4.72
C VAL A 240 3.59 -10.91 -3.46
N TYR A 241 2.73 -10.71 -2.47
CA TYR A 241 3.11 -10.05 -1.22
C TYR A 241 3.48 -11.06 -0.14
N THR A 242 4.72 -11.01 0.34
CA THR A 242 5.26 -11.89 1.39
C THR A 242 5.73 -11.12 2.62
N HIS A 243 5.06 -10.01 2.95
CA HIS A 243 5.44 -9.14 4.07
C HIS A 243 6.86 -8.56 3.96
N TYR A 244 7.59 -8.51 5.07
CA TYR A 244 8.84 -7.77 5.22
C TYR A 244 10.05 -8.68 5.06
N ILE A 245 11.17 -8.09 4.65
CA ILE A 245 12.45 -8.79 4.56
C ILE A 245 13.49 -7.96 5.29
N THR A 246 13.82 -8.43 6.50
CA THR A 246 14.90 -7.89 7.34
C THR A 246 16.22 -8.60 7.08
N THR A 247 17.32 -7.94 7.42
CA THR A 247 18.61 -8.63 7.55
C THR A 247 18.57 -9.63 8.71
N TYR A 248 19.50 -10.58 8.74
CA TYR A 248 19.60 -11.52 9.86
C TYR A 248 19.75 -10.79 11.20
N GLU A 249 20.52 -9.70 11.21
CA GLU A 249 20.82 -8.89 12.38
C GLU A 249 19.60 -8.09 12.85
N GLU A 250 18.89 -7.44 11.93
CA GLU A 250 17.61 -6.78 12.19
C GLU A 250 16.56 -7.78 12.70
N TYR A 251 16.53 -8.98 12.12
CA TYR A 251 15.60 -10.05 12.53
C TYR A 251 15.76 -10.41 14.00
N GLN A 252 16.97 -10.37 14.56
CA GLN A 252 17.20 -10.72 15.97
C GLN A 252 16.47 -9.80 16.95
N VAL A 253 16.25 -8.54 16.55
CA VAL A 253 15.61 -7.53 17.41
C VAL A 253 14.10 -7.77 17.54
N GLN A 254 13.47 -8.42 16.56
CA GLN A 254 12.03 -8.70 16.54
C GLN A 254 11.14 -7.46 16.70
N ARG A 255 11.50 -6.35 16.03
CA ARG A 255 10.55 -5.26 15.72
C ARG A 255 9.51 -5.71 14.68
N TYR A 256 8.58 -4.83 14.29
CA TYR A 256 7.47 -5.17 13.41
C TYR A 256 7.91 -5.87 12.12
N GLU A 257 8.91 -5.32 11.44
CA GLU A 257 9.43 -5.80 10.15
C GLU A 257 10.08 -7.18 10.32
N ALA A 258 10.81 -7.38 11.42
CA ALA A 258 11.46 -8.63 11.77
C ALA A 258 10.45 -9.73 12.14
N ALA A 259 9.42 -9.39 12.92
CA ALA A 259 8.31 -10.27 13.23
C ALA A 259 7.51 -10.64 11.96
N SER A 260 7.48 -9.73 10.99
CA SER A 260 6.82 -9.89 9.69
C SER A 260 7.74 -10.49 8.61
N THR A 261 8.97 -10.89 8.93
CA THR A 261 9.85 -11.64 8.01
C THR A 261 9.47 -13.12 8.02
N ILE A 262 8.54 -13.49 7.14
CA ILE A 262 7.73 -14.71 7.33
C ILE A 262 8.48 -16.01 7.11
N TYR A 263 9.54 -16.08 6.29
CA TYR A 263 10.30 -17.32 6.05
C TYR A 263 11.52 -17.51 6.98
N GLY A 264 11.55 -16.79 8.10
CA GLY A 264 12.55 -16.94 9.15
C GLY A 264 13.80 -16.07 8.98
N PRO A 265 14.82 -16.25 9.84
CA PRO A 265 15.98 -15.36 9.94
C PRO A 265 16.85 -15.32 8.68
N HIS A 266 16.76 -16.34 7.82
CA HIS A 266 17.57 -16.47 6.60
C HIS A 266 16.83 -16.06 5.32
N THR A 267 15.66 -15.44 5.44
CA THR A 267 14.85 -14.97 4.30
C THR A 267 15.65 -14.09 3.34
N LEU A 268 16.37 -13.07 3.85
CA LEU A 268 17.19 -12.20 3.00
C LEU A 268 18.31 -12.97 2.29
N SER A 269 19.01 -13.86 3.01
CA SER A 269 20.10 -14.64 2.44
C SER A 269 19.60 -15.56 1.31
N ALA A 270 18.42 -16.16 1.47
CA ALA A 270 17.75 -16.91 0.43
C ALA A 270 17.48 -16.04 -0.81
N TYR A 271 16.89 -14.85 -0.63
CA TYR A 271 16.66 -13.94 -1.76
C TYR A 271 17.96 -13.51 -2.45
N ILE A 272 19.01 -13.17 -1.69
CA ILE A 272 20.32 -12.84 -2.27
C ILE A 272 20.85 -14.00 -3.13
N GLN A 273 20.79 -15.24 -2.62
CA GLN A 273 21.21 -16.43 -3.37
C GLN A 273 20.40 -16.61 -4.67
N LEU A 274 19.07 -16.50 -4.59
CA LEU A 274 18.17 -16.66 -5.73
C LEU A 274 18.40 -15.59 -6.81
N TYR A 275 18.46 -14.32 -6.42
CA TYR A 275 18.67 -13.21 -7.35
C TYR A 275 20.06 -13.19 -7.97
N ARG A 276 21.09 -13.67 -7.25
CA ARG A 276 22.40 -13.92 -7.86
C ARG A 276 22.31 -15.02 -8.93
N GLY A 277 21.55 -16.09 -8.68
CA GLY A 277 21.27 -17.11 -9.69
C GLY A 277 20.64 -16.53 -10.96
N LEU A 278 19.62 -15.67 -10.80
CA LEU A 278 18.98 -14.98 -11.94
C LEU A 278 19.94 -14.02 -12.66
N ALA A 279 20.70 -13.21 -11.92
CA ALA A 279 21.65 -12.26 -12.48
C ALA A 279 22.76 -12.98 -13.27
N ARG A 280 23.28 -14.09 -12.73
CA ARG A 280 24.23 -14.96 -13.43
C ARG A 280 23.64 -15.46 -14.74
N ALA A 281 22.44 -16.03 -14.71
CA ALA A 281 21.80 -16.58 -15.91
C ALA A 281 21.57 -15.52 -17.00
N ILE A 282 21.20 -14.29 -16.62
CA ILE A 282 21.10 -13.15 -17.55
C ILE A 282 22.47 -12.75 -18.10
N ALA A 283 23.51 -12.78 -17.27
CA ALA A 283 24.86 -12.40 -17.67
C ALA A 283 25.47 -13.43 -18.65
N THR A 284 25.25 -14.72 -18.39
CA THR A 284 25.79 -15.85 -19.18
C THR A 284 24.89 -16.32 -20.32
N ASN A 285 23.70 -15.70 -20.50
CA ASN A 285 22.71 -16.08 -21.50
C ASN A 285 22.23 -17.54 -21.37
N THR A 286 21.99 -17.96 -20.13
CA THR A 286 21.54 -19.32 -19.74
C THR A 286 20.22 -19.29 -18.98
N VAL A 287 19.36 -18.29 -19.26
CA VAL A 287 18.05 -18.14 -18.59
C VAL A 287 17.15 -19.35 -18.87
N GLN A 288 17.20 -19.88 -20.08
CA GLN A 288 16.48 -21.08 -20.51
C GLN A 288 16.85 -22.35 -19.71
N ASP A 289 18.01 -22.35 -19.05
CA ASP A 289 18.50 -23.47 -18.26
C ASP A 289 18.06 -23.37 -16.78
N LEU A 290 17.44 -22.25 -16.38
CA LEU A 290 16.90 -22.11 -15.02
C LEU A 290 15.71 -23.06 -14.83
N PRO A 291 15.62 -23.72 -13.67
CA PRO A 291 14.43 -24.50 -13.36
C PRO A 291 13.23 -23.57 -13.21
N LEU A 292 12.11 -23.93 -13.83
CA LEU A 292 10.87 -23.14 -13.77
C LEU A 292 10.36 -22.96 -12.33
N GLY A 293 10.54 -24.01 -11.51
CA GLY A 293 10.00 -24.08 -10.16
C GLY A 293 8.55 -24.57 -10.09
N PRO A 294 8.00 -24.72 -8.88
CA PRO A 294 6.62 -25.16 -8.68
C PRO A 294 5.63 -24.06 -9.08
N GLU A 295 4.56 -24.42 -9.80
CA GLU A 295 3.51 -23.46 -10.18
C GLU A 295 2.68 -23.02 -8.94
N PRO A 296 2.39 -21.72 -8.78
CA PRO A 296 1.58 -21.23 -7.66
C PRO A 296 0.11 -21.66 -7.80
N PRO A 297 -0.58 -21.97 -6.69
CA PRO A 297 -1.99 -22.36 -6.73
C PRO A 297 -2.91 -21.17 -7.06
N VAL A 298 -4.00 -21.45 -7.78
CA VAL A 298 -5.08 -20.49 -8.04
C VAL A 298 -6.32 -20.90 -7.23
N PHE A 299 -6.69 -20.08 -6.24
CA PHE A 299 -7.85 -20.35 -5.39
C PHE A 299 -9.14 -19.75 -5.97
N ASN A 300 -10.22 -20.53 -6.00
CA ASN A 300 -11.53 -20.03 -6.37
C ASN A 300 -12.27 -19.48 -5.13
N ILE A 301 -12.13 -18.18 -4.88
CA ILE A 301 -12.68 -17.51 -3.68
C ILE A 301 -14.12 -17.04 -3.97
N THR A 302 -15.10 -17.95 -4.00
CA THR A 302 -16.50 -17.57 -4.30
C THR A 302 -17.40 -17.39 -3.07
N ASN A 303 -17.06 -17.95 -1.90
CA ASN A 303 -18.06 -18.16 -0.84
C ASN A 303 -17.71 -17.61 0.55
N LEU A 304 -16.57 -16.95 0.74
CA LEU A 304 -16.16 -16.40 2.05
C LEU A 304 -15.91 -14.90 1.95
N THR A 305 -16.96 -14.10 2.14
CA THR A 305 -16.82 -12.67 2.39
C THR A 305 -17.50 -12.31 3.71
N LEU A 306 -16.74 -11.69 4.61
CA LEU A 306 -17.27 -11.07 5.83
C LEU A 306 -17.73 -9.63 5.57
N VAL A 307 -17.52 -9.12 4.35
CA VAL A 307 -17.98 -7.78 3.95
C VAL A 307 -19.49 -7.83 3.78
N PRO A 308 -20.27 -7.04 4.54
CA PRO A 308 -21.72 -7.04 4.41
C PRO A 308 -22.16 -6.71 2.98
N SER A 309 -23.19 -7.42 2.52
CA SER A 309 -23.83 -7.16 1.24
C SER A 309 -24.40 -5.75 1.18
N ILE A 310 -24.33 -5.14 -0.01
CA ILE A 310 -24.88 -3.79 -0.24
C ILE A 310 -26.40 -3.87 -0.14
N THR A 311 -27.01 -3.13 0.78
CA THR A 311 -28.46 -3.03 0.91
C THR A 311 -29.05 -2.09 -0.15
N VAL A 312 -30.35 -2.17 -0.39
CA VAL A 312 -31.09 -1.22 -1.25
C VAL A 312 -30.94 0.20 -0.69
N ASP A 313 -30.54 1.14 -1.54
CA ASP A 313 -30.44 2.55 -1.18
C ASP A 313 -31.83 3.20 -1.18
N ARG A 314 -32.02 4.21 -0.33
CA ARG A 314 -33.26 5.00 -0.27
C ARG A 314 -32.96 6.49 -0.23
N ALA A 315 -33.70 7.28 -0.99
CA ALA A 315 -33.75 8.72 -0.81
C ALA A 315 -34.71 9.10 0.34
N PRO A 316 -34.51 10.24 1.01
CA PRO A 316 -35.49 10.78 1.97
C PRO A 316 -36.86 11.04 1.33
N VAL A 317 -37.90 11.15 2.15
CA VAL A 317 -39.26 11.46 1.67
C VAL A 317 -39.24 12.82 0.95
N ASN A 318 -39.86 12.89 -0.23
CA ASN A 318 -39.90 14.07 -1.10
C ASN A 318 -38.54 14.55 -1.62
N LYS A 319 -37.54 13.66 -1.65
CA LYS A 319 -36.23 13.91 -2.27
C LYS A 319 -35.87 12.79 -3.23
N ALA A 320 -35.06 13.09 -4.22
CA ALA A 320 -34.41 12.14 -5.12
C ALA A 320 -32.91 12.01 -4.79
N PHE A 321 -32.28 10.95 -5.30
CA PHE A 321 -30.82 10.85 -5.28
C PHE A 321 -30.22 11.98 -6.12
N GLY A 322 -29.17 12.63 -5.60
CA GLY A 322 -28.57 13.80 -6.25
C GLY A 322 -29.20 15.14 -5.83
N ASP A 323 -30.32 15.14 -5.08
CA ASP A 323 -30.87 16.38 -4.56
C ASP A 323 -29.93 17.05 -3.54
N VAL A 324 -29.81 18.37 -3.63
CA VAL A 324 -29.06 19.18 -2.66
C VAL A 324 -29.79 19.20 -1.31
N LEU A 325 -29.04 18.90 -0.25
CA LEU A 325 -29.45 18.98 1.16
C LEU A 325 -28.91 20.24 1.83
N GLN A 326 -27.67 20.63 1.48
CA GLN A 326 -27.04 21.87 1.89
C GLN A 326 -26.28 22.41 0.68
N ASP A 327 -26.71 23.57 0.20
CA ASP A 327 -26.13 24.19 -0.99
C ASP A 327 -24.90 25.05 -0.63
N VAL A 328 -24.21 25.50 -1.68
CA VAL A 328 -23.05 26.39 -1.60
C VAL A 328 -23.46 27.83 -1.24
N ARG A 329 -22.52 28.61 -0.68
CA ARG A 329 -22.64 30.07 -0.62
C ARG A 329 -22.58 30.67 -2.03
N GLN A 330 -23.10 31.89 -2.19
CA GLN A 330 -23.06 32.58 -3.48
C GLN A 330 -21.64 32.99 -3.90
N GLN A 331 -20.76 33.26 -2.93
CA GLN A 331 -19.42 33.75 -3.17
C GLN A 331 -18.41 33.08 -2.23
N TYR A 332 -17.20 32.87 -2.75
CA TYR A 332 -16.04 32.39 -2.01
C TYR A 332 -14.79 33.17 -2.43
N LEU A 333 -13.84 33.27 -1.51
CA LEU A 333 -12.49 33.76 -1.77
C LEU A 333 -11.56 32.59 -2.11
N VAL A 334 -10.52 32.88 -2.90
CA VAL A 334 -9.42 31.94 -3.13
C VAL A 334 -8.81 31.50 -1.78
N GLY A 335 -8.53 30.20 -1.63
CA GLY A 335 -8.06 29.60 -0.38
C GLY A 335 -9.16 29.13 0.58
N GLU A 336 -10.42 29.51 0.36
CA GLU A 336 -11.55 28.95 1.12
C GLU A 336 -11.94 27.55 0.64
N VAL A 337 -12.83 26.90 1.39
CA VAL A 337 -13.39 25.59 1.07
C VAL A 337 -14.86 25.72 0.70
N VAL A 338 -15.20 25.28 -0.51
CA VAL A 338 -16.58 25.11 -0.95
C VAL A 338 -17.08 23.77 -0.47
N GLY A 339 -18.21 23.74 0.24
CA GLY A 339 -18.86 22.51 0.69
C GLY A 339 -20.29 22.41 0.18
N VAL A 340 -20.65 21.28 -0.43
CA VAL A 340 -22.03 20.97 -0.83
C VAL A 340 -22.41 19.57 -0.38
N LYS A 341 -23.66 19.41 0.05
CA LYS A 341 -24.19 18.13 0.54
C LYS A 341 -25.36 17.65 -0.30
N PHE A 342 -25.31 16.39 -0.70
CA PHE A 342 -26.32 15.74 -1.53
C PHE A 342 -26.96 14.54 -0.83
N VAL A 343 -28.17 14.19 -1.26
CA VAL A 343 -28.74 12.85 -1.06
C VAL A 343 -27.87 11.86 -1.85
N GLY A 344 -27.22 10.94 -1.13
CA GLY A 344 -26.27 10.00 -1.70
C GLY A 344 -26.77 8.56 -1.74
N ALA A 345 -26.00 7.72 -2.41
CA ALA A 345 -26.10 6.27 -2.39
C ALA A 345 -24.73 5.65 -2.06
N ASN A 346 -24.70 4.35 -1.72
CA ASN A 346 -23.44 3.66 -1.42
C ASN A 346 -22.47 3.69 -2.63
N PRO A 347 -21.25 4.24 -2.50
CA PRO A 347 -20.30 4.35 -3.62
C PRO A 347 -19.93 3.02 -4.24
N ARG A 348 -20.01 1.91 -3.48
CA ARG A 348 -19.75 0.54 -3.96
C ARG A 348 -20.64 0.14 -5.13
N ASN A 349 -21.80 0.77 -5.31
CA ASN A 349 -22.69 0.50 -6.46
C ASN A 349 -22.10 0.95 -7.80
N SER A 350 -21.11 1.85 -7.79
CA SER A 350 -20.48 2.38 -9.00
C SER A 350 -19.25 1.58 -9.42
N ALA A 351 -18.84 0.58 -8.63
CA ALA A 351 -17.63 -0.22 -8.88
C ALA A 351 -17.74 -1.13 -10.12
N GLU A 352 -18.95 -1.59 -10.48
CA GLU A 352 -19.17 -2.44 -11.66
C GLU A 352 -19.04 -1.65 -12.99
N ASN A 353 -19.10 -0.32 -12.94
CA ASN A 353 -19.07 0.58 -14.11
C ASN A 353 -17.76 1.43 -14.16
N ALA A 354 -16.68 0.93 -13.55
CA ALA A 354 -15.53 1.72 -13.09
C ALA A 354 -14.52 2.21 -14.15
N THR A 355 -14.70 1.95 -15.45
CA THR A 355 -13.62 2.27 -16.42
C THR A 355 -13.43 3.78 -16.65
N GLU A 356 -14.45 4.63 -16.41
CA GLU A 356 -14.36 6.08 -16.65
C GLU A 356 -15.22 6.95 -15.67
N HIS A 357 -15.61 6.42 -14.51
CA HIS A 357 -16.52 7.13 -13.60
C HIS A 357 -15.77 8.12 -12.69
N ASN A 358 -16.25 9.38 -12.63
CA ASN A 358 -15.90 10.32 -11.57
C ASN A 358 -17.10 10.44 -10.63
N PHE A 359 -16.89 10.48 -9.32
CA PHE A 359 -17.94 10.77 -8.35
C PHE A 359 -18.28 12.26 -8.30
N LEU A 360 -17.37 13.15 -8.70
CA LEU A 360 -17.61 14.58 -8.69
C LEU A 360 -16.87 15.31 -9.82
N THR A 361 -17.39 16.48 -10.17
CA THR A 361 -16.66 17.49 -10.96
C THR A 361 -16.86 18.88 -10.37
N VAL A 362 -15.83 19.71 -10.48
CA VAL A 362 -15.94 21.16 -10.35
C VAL A 362 -15.92 21.71 -11.77
N GLU A 363 -16.93 22.49 -12.12
CA GLU A 363 -17.08 23.06 -13.44
C GLU A 363 -17.03 24.58 -13.39
N ARG A 364 -16.34 25.19 -14.35
CA ARG A 364 -16.29 26.63 -14.56
C ARG A 364 -17.15 27.01 -15.76
N TYR A 365 -17.91 28.09 -15.62
CA TYR A 365 -18.68 28.65 -16.72
C TYR A 365 -17.82 29.56 -17.60
N ALA A 366 -17.83 29.30 -18.91
CA ALA A 366 -17.12 30.09 -19.90
C ALA A 366 -18.09 30.96 -20.71
N ASN A 367 -18.13 32.26 -20.39
CA ASN A 367 -18.98 33.26 -21.05
C ASN A 367 -18.82 33.27 -22.59
N THR A 368 -17.62 32.98 -23.10
CA THR A 368 -17.34 32.96 -24.54
C THR A 368 -18.05 31.84 -25.30
N SER A 369 -18.39 30.75 -24.61
CA SER A 369 -18.98 29.54 -25.21
C SER A 369 -20.36 29.20 -24.66
N ASP A 370 -20.84 29.94 -23.65
CA ASP A 370 -22.08 29.67 -22.92
C ASP A 370 -22.15 28.21 -22.42
N ARG A 371 -21.01 27.70 -21.93
CA ARG A 371 -20.84 26.30 -21.52
C ARG A 371 -20.05 26.17 -20.22
N TRP A 372 -20.35 25.09 -19.51
CA TRP A 372 -19.62 24.63 -18.34
C TRP A 372 -18.51 23.68 -18.77
N HIS A 373 -17.30 23.90 -18.27
CA HIS A 373 -16.13 23.06 -18.52
C HIS A 373 -15.60 22.52 -17.21
N VAL A 374 -15.30 21.22 -17.17
CA VAL A 374 -14.71 20.57 -15.99
C VAL A 374 -13.30 21.09 -15.78
N VAL A 375 -13.02 21.60 -14.58
CA VAL A 375 -11.69 22.08 -14.17
C VAL A 375 -11.06 21.20 -13.08
N GLN A 376 -11.88 20.48 -12.31
CA GLN A 376 -11.42 19.51 -11.30
C GLN A 376 -12.36 18.30 -11.29
N ASN A 377 -11.84 17.15 -10.85
CA ASN A 377 -12.60 15.91 -10.65
C ASN A 377 -12.15 15.20 -9.36
N ASP A 378 -12.69 14.02 -9.05
CA ASP A 378 -12.37 13.26 -7.82
C ASP A 378 -10.92 12.75 -7.73
N ALA A 379 -10.17 12.76 -8.83
CA ALA A 379 -8.73 12.48 -8.84
C ALA A 379 -7.88 13.73 -8.49
N SER A 380 -8.50 14.90 -8.44
CA SER A 380 -7.83 16.17 -8.15
C SER A 380 -7.62 16.32 -6.64
N TRP A 381 -6.39 16.60 -6.23
CA TRP A 381 -5.97 16.70 -4.81
C TRP A 381 -6.80 17.71 -4.00
N ASP A 382 -7.28 18.75 -4.67
CA ASP A 382 -8.04 19.85 -4.08
C ASP A 382 -9.52 19.52 -3.86
N THR A 383 -9.99 18.35 -4.29
CA THR A 383 -11.37 17.91 -4.09
C THR A 383 -11.45 16.74 -3.13
N ARG A 384 -12.55 16.66 -2.39
CA ARG A 384 -12.79 15.58 -1.43
C ARG A 384 -14.21 15.08 -1.52
N PHE A 385 -14.35 13.76 -1.40
CA PHE A 385 -15.63 13.06 -1.45
C PHE A 385 -15.85 12.31 -0.13
N TYR A 386 -16.84 12.74 0.65
CA TYR A 386 -17.19 12.11 1.91
C TYR A 386 -18.56 11.45 1.82
N TRP A 387 -18.59 10.13 1.95
CA TRP A 387 -19.84 9.38 2.07
C TRP A 387 -20.13 9.04 3.53
N LYS A 388 -21.36 9.34 3.98
CA LYS A 388 -21.83 9.00 5.33
C LYS A 388 -23.09 8.15 5.26
N LYS A 389 -23.00 6.93 5.78
CA LYS A 389 -24.14 6.03 5.95
C LYS A 389 -25.17 6.65 6.90
N GLY A 390 -26.43 6.65 6.49
CA GLY A 390 -27.58 6.98 7.32
C GLY A 390 -28.38 5.75 7.74
N TRP A 391 -29.62 5.98 8.17
CA TRP A 391 -30.55 4.92 8.57
C TRP A 391 -31.35 4.39 7.39
N LEU A 392 -31.74 3.10 7.47
CA LEU A 392 -32.70 2.47 6.54
C LEU A 392 -32.33 2.59 5.04
N GLY A 393 -31.03 2.56 4.72
CA GLY A 393 -30.53 2.65 3.34
C GLY A 393 -30.36 4.08 2.83
N GLN A 394 -30.61 5.10 3.63
CA GLN A 394 -30.28 6.48 3.29
C GLN A 394 -28.78 6.74 3.48
N SER A 395 -28.24 7.66 2.70
CA SER A 395 -26.89 8.17 2.91
C SER A 395 -26.76 9.60 2.41
N THR A 396 -25.72 10.29 2.88
CA THR A 396 -25.39 11.64 2.42
C THR A 396 -23.99 11.66 1.86
N VAL A 397 -23.81 12.41 0.77
CA VAL A 397 -22.49 12.71 0.21
C VAL A 397 -22.18 14.18 0.47
N THR A 398 -20.99 14.47 0.96
CA THR A 398 -20.45 15.82 1.07
C THR A 398 -19.28 15.92 0.12
N ILE A 399 -19.33 16.89 -0.79
CA ILE A 399 -18.22 17.21 -1.69
C ILE A 399 -17.61 18.52 -1.20
N GLU A 400 -16.29 18.50 -1.03
CA GLU A 400 -15.50 19.68 -0.71
C GLU A 400 -14.57 20.01 -1.87
N TRP A 401 -14.43 21.30 -2.17
CA TRP A 401 -13.40 21.83 -3.06
C TRP A 401 -12.59 22.89 -2.29
N HIS A 402 -11.33 22.59 -2.04
CA HIS A 402 -10.35 23.48 -1.44
C HIS A 402 -9.79 24.38 -2.54
N ILE A 403 -10.23 25.63 -2.63
CA ILE A 403 -9.93 26.50 -3.77
C ILE A 403 -8.42 26.81 -3.81
N PRO A 404 -7.67 26.31 -4.81
CA PRO A 404 -6.23 26.50 -4.85
C PRO A 404 -5.85 27.95 -5.09
N ASN A 405 -4.69 28.37 -4.58
CA ASN A 405 -4.08 29.64 -4.96
C ASN A 405 -3.86 29.68 -6.48
N GLY A 406 -4.25 30.79 -7.12
CA GLY A 406 -4.17 30.95 -8.57
C GLY A 406 -5.38 30.45 -9.35
N THR A 407 -6.44 29.98 -8.67
CA THR A 407 -7.73 29.68 -9.32
C THR A 407 -8.26 30.90 -10.05
N GLU A 408 -8.66 30.72 -11.32
CA GLU A 408 -9.23 31.80 -12.10
C GLU A 408 -10.57 32.27 -11.52
N LEU A 409 -10.79 33.58 -11.48
CA LEU A 409 -12.06 34.13 -11.00
C LEU A 409 -13.20 33.81 -11.97
N GLY A 410 -14.42 33.78 -11.44
CA GLY A 410 -15.64 33.60 -12.23
C GLY A 410 -16.64 32.65 -11.58
N LEU A 411 -17.57 32.15 -12.39
CA LEU A 411 -18.70 31.36 -11.94
C LEU A 411 -18.39 29.85 -12.03
N TYR A 412 -18.67 29.14 -10.94
CA TYR A 412 -18.40 27.73 -10.73
C TYR A 412 -19.65 26.98 -10.27
N ARG A 413 -19.66 25.66 -10.45
CA ARG A 413 -20.63 24.74 -9.82
C ARG A 413 -19.98 23.39 -9.54
N ILE A 414 -20.57 22.63 -8.62
CA ILE A 414 -20.16 21.27 -8.30
C ILE A 414 -21.23 20.30 -8.79
N GLN A 415 -20.80 19.24 -9.48
CA GLN A 415 -21.65 18.10 -9.81
C GLN A 415 -21.27 16.85 -9.02
N TYR A 416 -22.27 16.05 -8.68
CA TYR A 416 -22.16 14.75 -8.04
C TYR A 416 -22.71 13.67 -8.98
N PHE A 417 -21.96 12.59 -9.18
CA PHE A 417 -22.41 11.43 -9.93
C PHE A 417 -22.35 10.18 -9.05
N GLY A 418 -23.31 9.28 -9.24
CA GLY A 418 -23.29 8.01 -8.54
C GLY A 418 -24.32 7.03 -9.05
N HIS A 419 -24.35 5.87 -8.41
CA HIS A 419 -25.34 4.84 -8.69
C HIS A 419 -26.04 4.40 -7.40
N TYR A 420 -27.36 4.20 -7.48
CA TYR A 420 -28.14 3.67 -6.37
C TYR A 420 -28.67 2.28 -6.70
N ARG A 421 -28.70 1.41 -5.70
CA ARG A 421 -29.20 0.04 -5.84
C ARG A 421 -30.71 0.03 -5.67
N LYS A 422 -31.43 -0.31 -6.75
CA LYS A 422 -32.89 -0.47 -6.76
C LYS A 422 -33.27 -1.94 -6.82
N ARG A 423 -34.21 -2.35 -5.96
CA ARG A 423 -34.81 -3.70 -6.02
C ARG A 423 -35.98 -3.69 -6.99
N LEU A 424 -35.93 -4.53 -8.03
CA LEU A 424 -37.02 -4.70 -8.99
C LEU A 424 -37.93 -5.90 -8.64
N SER A 425 -37.36 -6.96 -8.05
CA SER A 425 -38.10 -8.13 -7.57
C SER A 425 -37.43 -8.77 -6.34
N SER A 426 -37.96 -9.90 -5.85
CA SER A 426 -37.38 -10.59 -4.69
C SER A 426 -35.92 -10.99 -4.89
N SER A 427 -35.53 -11.36 -6.12
CA SER A 427 -34.18 -11.84 -6.48
C SER A 427 -33.40 -10.90 -7.40
N HIS A 428 -33.98 -9.81 -7.88
CA HIS A 428 -33.35 -8.94 -8.88
C HIS A 428 -33.15 -7.51 -8.38
N THR A 429 -31.89 -7.06 -8.37
CA THR A 429 -31.49 -5.68 -8.07
C THR A 429 -30.71 -5.11 -9.24
N VAL A 430 -30.92 -3.84 -9.54
CA VAL A 430 -30.20 -3.10 -10.58
C VAL A 430 -29.49 -1.89 -9.99
N SER A 431 -28.38 -1.50 -10.61
CA SER A 431 -27.67 -0.26 -10.33
C SER A 431 -28.18 0.81 -11.29
N VAL A 432 -28.67 1.95 -10.77
CA VAL A 432 -29.24 3.03 -11.60
C VAL A 432 -28.40 4.30 -11.41
N PRO A 433 -27.89 4.92 -12.48
CA PRO A 433 -27.11 6.15 -12.40
C PRO A 433 -28.00 7.34 -12.04
N PHE A 434 -27.41 8.33 -11.38
CA PHE A 434 -28.02 9.63 -11.13
C PHE A 434 -26.95 10.73 -11.08
N GLU A 435 -27.41 11.97 -11.23
CA GLU A 435 -26.57 13.16 -11.09
C GLU A 435 -27.24 14.18 -10.15
N GLY A 436 -26.42 14.97 -9.48
CA GLY A 436 -26.82 16.11 -8.64
C GLY A 436 -25.97 17.33 -8.98
N LYS A 437 -26.55 18.53 -8.90
CA LYS A 437 -25.85 19.79 -9.22
C LYS A 437 -26.09 20.81 -8.11
N SER A 438 -25.04 21.47 -7.66
CA SER A 438 -25.16 22.63 -6.76
C SER A 438 -25.75 23.83 -7.50
N SER A 439 -26.17 24.85 -6.75
CA SER A 439 -26.29 26.19 -7.33
C SER A 439 -24.95 26.68 -7.85
N ALA A 440 -24.98 27.63 -8.80
CA ALA A 440 -23.79 28.30 -9.27
C ALA A 440 -23.30 29.31 -8.20
N PHE A 441 -21.98 29.44 -8.06
CA PHE A 441 -21.32 30.32 -7.11
C PHE A 441 -20.10 30.99 -7.73
N GLU A 442 -19.71 32.14 -7.21
CA GLU A 442 -18.63 32.94 -7.76
C GLU A 442 -17.35 32.83 -6.91
N ILE A 443 -16.21 32.65 -7.58
CA ILE A 443 -14.89 32.78 -6.97
C ILE A 443 -14.39 34.20 -7.24
N THR A 444 -14.06 34.90 -6.15
CA THR A 444 -13.61 36.29 -6.16
C THR A 444 -12.22 36.40 -5.52
N ASN A 445 -11.52 37.48 -5.83
CA ASN A 445 -10.41 37.94 -5.02
C ASN A 445 -10.94 38.98 -4.02
N LEU A 446 -10.24 39.21 -2.92
CA LEU A 446 -10.60 40.23 -1.92
C LEU A 446 -11.04 41.56 -2.54
#